data_AF-A0A9E0KG45-F1
#
_entry.id   AF-A0A9E0KG45-F1
#
_cell.length_a   1.000
_cell.length_b   1.000
_cell.length_c   1.000
_cell.angle_alpha   90.00
_cell.angle_beta   90.00
_cell.angle_gamma   90.00
#
_symmetry.space_group_name_H-M   'P 1'
#
loop_
_entity.id
_entity.type
_entity.pdbx_description
1 polymer ?
#
loop_
_entity_poly.entity_id
_entity_poly.type
_entity_poly.pdbx_seq_one_letter_code
_entity_poly.pdbx_strand_id
1 'polypeptide(L)'
;MIKILDTTLRDGEQTSGVSFAIQEKLSIARLLLEDLQIDRIEVASARVSDGEFASVQQITKWAKSKNVLDKVEILGFVDGFTSLKWIEKAGGRVINLLCKGSLNHCTHQLRKTPQEHIADIKQVVANAQSMGITVNIYLEDWSNGIQQSSEYVFTLMDSLKDEPIVHFMLPDTLGILNPNQTRTYCSMMVERYPSLQFDFHAHNDYDMAVANVFEAVQVGIQGIHVTINGLGERAGNAPLASVVAMLHDQLHLSTNINEPELNRVSKLVEAYSGIRIPPNKPVVGDNVFTQCAGIHADGDAKKNLYFNDLLPERFGRIREYALGKTSGKANIRKNLEALGIELDEESMHKVTQRIIELGDQKQVVTQDDLPYIVSDIVKEENIAENVRILNYSLSLAQGLKPIANILIEINGEIYQEYATGDGQYDAFMKALWKIYDTLGKPHPILLDYLVTIPPGGRTDALVQTLITWDLDGNVFKTHGLDGDQTAAAIKATLKMLNRI
;
A
#
# COMPACT_ATOMS: atom_id res chain seq x y z
N MET A 1 -27.06 8.90 0.51
CA MET A 1 -25.69 9.07 1.04
C MET A 1 -25.47 7.99 2.08
N ILE A 2 -24.41 7.20 1.96
CA ILE A 2 -24.05 6.13 2.91
C ILE A 2 -23.12 6.71 3.97
N LYS A 3 -23.37 6.38 5.24
CA LYS A 3 -22.54 6.78 6.38
C LYS A 3 -21.40 5.80 6.59
N ILE A 4 -20.20 6.31 6.85
CA ILE A 4 -19.02 5.48 7.08
C ILE A 4 -18.56 5.59 8.54
N LEU A 5 -18.48 4.46 9.23
CA LEU A 5 -17.80 4.33 10.52
C LEU A 5 -16.45 3.65 10.29
N ASP A 6 -15.35 4.35 10.58
CA ASP A 6 -14.03 3.71 10.61
C ASP A 6 -13.75 3.13 11.99
N THR A 7 -13.37 1.85 12.03
CA THR A 7 -13.03 1.13 13.26
C THR A 7 -11.53 0.83 13.35
N THR A 8 -10.67 1.50 12.56
CA THR A 8 -9.23 1.22 12.50
C THR A 8 -8.55 1.34 13.86
N LEU A 9 -8.94 2.33 14.65
CA LEU A 9 -8.32 2.63 15.95
C LEU A 9 -8.76 1.70 17.09
N ARG A 10 -9.82 0.91 16.90
CA ARG A 10 -10.30 -0.09 17.86
C ARG A 10 -10.12 -1.49 17.31
N ASP A 11 -10.83 -1.79 16.23
CA ASP A 11 -10.88 -3.11 15.63
C ASP A 11 -9.66 -3.40 14.76
N GLY A 12 -9.20 -2.40 14.00
CA GLY A 12 -7.95 -2.50 13.25
C GLY A 12 -6.73 -2.75 14.14
N GLU A 13 -6.73 -2.23 15.37
CA GLU A 13 -5.68 -2.51 16.35
C GLU A 13 -5.71 -3.95 16.88
N GLN A 14 -6.81 -4.69 16.71
CA GLN A 14 -6.87 -6.12 17.03
C GLN A 14 -6.13 -6.99 16.01
N THR A 15 -5.59 -6.40 14.93
CA THR A 15 -4.66 -7.11 14.06
C THR A 15 -3.42 -7.55 14.83
N SER A 16 -3.06 -8.82 14.66
CA SER A 16 -1.90 -9.40 15.34
C SER A 16 -0.62 -8.60 15.09
N GLY A 17 0.02 -8.13 16.17
CA GLY A 17 1.24 -7.34 16.12
C GLY A 17 1.04 -5.82 15.96
N VAL A 18 -0.20 -5.34 15.85
CA VAL A 18 -0.52 -3.91 15.80
C VAL A 18 -0.77 -3.38 17.21
N SER A 19 -0.18 -2.22 17.53
CA SER A 19 -0.45 -1.47 18.75
C SER A 19 -0.04 -0.03 18.49
N PHE A 20 -1.01 0.89 18.52
CA PHE A 20 -0.76 2.29 18.22
C PHE A 20 -0.39 3.05 19.49
N ALA A 21 0.68 3.83 19.41
CA ALA A 21 1.00 4.78 20.47
C ALA A 21 -0.06 5.89 20.56
N ILE A 22 -0.17 6.52 21.73
CA ILE A 22 -1.13 7.61 22.00
C ILE A 22 -1.11 8.70 20.91
N GLN A 23 0.09 9.12 20.50
CA GLN A 23 0.26 10.16 19.48
C GLN A 23 -0.11 9.68 18.07
N GLU A 24 0.13 8.41 17.76
CA GLU A 24 -0.27 7.79 16.49
C GLU A 24 -1.79 7.70 16.40
N LYS A 25 -2.47 7.28 17.48
CA LYS A 25 -3.93 7.26 17.54
C LYS A 25 -4.54 8.64 17.33
N LEU A 26 -4.02 9.65 18.01
CA LEU A 26 -4.48 11.04 17.81
C LEU A 26 -4.21 11.52 16.37
N SER A 27 -3.05 11.20 15.81
CA SER A 27 -2.70 11.55 14.42
C SER A 27 -3.68 10.92 13.43
N ILE A 28 -3.94 9.61 13.54
CA ILE A 28 -4.91 8.90 12.70
C ILE A 28 -6.32 9.48 12.87
N ALA A 29 -6.79 9.70 14.11
CA ALA A 29 -8.12 10.27 14.36
C ALA A 29 -8.30 11.65 13.70
N ARG A 30 -7.25 12.49 13.72
CA ARG A 30 -7.25 13.79 13.04
C ARG A 30 -7.36 13.65 11.54
N LEU A 31 -6.56 12.76 10.94
CA LEU A 31 -6.57 12.53 9.50
C LEU A 31 -7.91 12.00 9.02
N LEU A 32 -8.49 11.04 9.77
CA LEU A 32 -9.79 10.47 9.44
C LEU A 32 -10.90 11.52 9.45
N LEU A 33 -10.93 12.40 10.46
CA LEU A 33 -12.02 13.37 10.64
C LEU A 33 -11.81 14.71 9.93
N GLU A 34 -10.58 15.25 9.86
CA GLU A 34 -10.27 16.54 9.21
C GLU A 34 -10.04 16.38 7.70
N ASP A 35 -9.18 15.44 7.31
CA ASP A 35 -8.67 15.38 5.93
C ASP A 35 -9.50 14.41 5.07
N LEU A 36 -9.71 13.19 5.57
CA LEU A 36 -10.48 12.15 4.87
C LEU A 36 -12.00 12.35 5.01
N GLN A 37 -12.43 13.16 5.98
CA GLN A 37 -13.82 13.56 6.22
C GLN A 37 -14.78 12.39 6.51
N ILE A 38 -14.31 11.39 7.25
CA ILE A 38 -15.14 10.27 7.68
C ILE A 38 -16.31 10.74 8.56
N ASP A 39 -17.44 10.02 8.50
CA ASP A 39 -18.62 10.40 9.27
C ASP A 39 -18.41 10.16 10.76
N ARG A 40 -17.84 9.01 11.13
CA ARG A 40 -17.66 8.55 12.50
C ARG A 40 -16.40 7.71 12.64
N ILE A 41 -15.80 7.71 13.83
CA ILE A 41 -14.66 6.85 14.19
C ILE A 41 -14.91 6.11 15.49
N GLU A 42 -14.59 4.83 15.55
CA GLU A 42 -14.55 4.05 16.78
C GLU A 42 -13.10 3.90 17.24
N VAL A 43 -12.80 4.45 18.42
CA VAL A 43 -11.40 4.74 18.80
C VAL A 43 -10.81 3.81 19.85
N ALA A 44 -11.65 3.10 20.58
CA ALA A 44 -11.23 2.23 21.68
C ALA A 44 -12.37 1.33 22.16
N SER A 45 -12.00 0.30 22.92
CA SER A 45 -12.93 -0.38 23.83
C SER A 45 -12.76 0.17 25.25
N ALA A 46 -13.88 0.38 25.93
CA ALA A 46 -13.86 0.78 27.33
C ALA A 46 -13.14 -0.28 28.18
N ARG A 47 -12.47 0.17 29.25
CA ARG A 47 -11.87 -0.70 30.28
C ARG A 47 -10.70 -1.60 29.79
N VAL A 48 -10.03 -1.26 28.70
CA VAL A 48 -8.87 -2.01 28.19
C VAL A 48 -7.61 -1.77 29.02
N SER A 49 -7.14 -0.52 29.10
CA SER A 49 -5.93 -0.15 29.87
C SER A 49 -5.90 1.35 30.19
N ASP A 50 -5.00 1.76 31.08
CA ASP A 50 -4.77 3.18 31.40
C ASP A 50 -4.18 3.95 30.19
N GLY A 51 -3.34 3.28 29.39
CA GLY A 51 -2.82 3.85 28.15
C GLY A 51 -3.93 4.11 27.14
N GLU A 52 -4.86 3.17 26.99
CA GLU A 52 -6.02 3.31 26.12
C GLU A 52 -6.95 4.45 26.59
N PHE A 53 -7.18 4.52 27.90
CA PHE A 53 -7.95 5.62 28.49
C PHE A 53 -7.32 6.99 28.21
N ALA A 54 -6.00 7.11 28.35
CA ALA A 54 -5.27 8.35 28.04
C ALA A 54 -5.35 8.70 26.55
N SER A 55 -5.27 7.71 25.64
CA SER A 55 -5.47 7.91 24.20
C SER A 55 -6.84 8.50 23.89
N VAL A 56 -7.90 7.90 24.42
CA VAL A 56 -9.27 8.40 24.23
C VAL A 56 -9.43 9.81 24.77
N GLN A 57 -8.88 10.12 25.96
CA GLN A 57 -8.93 11.48 26.51
C GLN A 57 -8.27 12.53 25.59
N GLN A 58 -7.15 12.20 24.93
CA GLN A 58 -6.52 13.12 23.99
C GLN A 58 -7.39 13.32 22.74
N ILE A 59 -7.95 12.24 22.19
CA ILE A 59 -8.83 12.30 21.01
C ILE A 59 -10.09 13.09 21.32
N THR A 60 -10.79 12.81 22.42
CA THR A 60 -12.05 13.50 22.79
C THR A 60 -11.81 14.97 23.11
N LYS A 61 -10.70 15.31 23.80
CA LYS A 61 -10.33 16.70 24.06
C LYS A 61 -10.11 17.48 22.76
N TRP A 62 -9.38 16.88 21.82
CA TRP A 62 -9.15 17.48 20.52
C TRP A 62 -10.45 17.58 19.70
N ALA A 63 -11.23 16.50 19.59
CA ALA A 63 -12.49 16.47 18.86
C ALA A 63 -13.50 17.50 19.41
N LYS A 64 -13.53 17.69 20.72
CA LYS A 64 -14.31 18.76 21.38
C LYS A 64 -13.86 20.16 20.95
N SER A 65 -12.55 20.40 20.85
CA SER A 65 -12.02 21.70 20.37
C SER A 65 -12.36 21.99 18.91
N LYS A 66 -12.67 20.95 18.13
CA LYS A 66 -13.06 21.02 16.71
C LYS A 66 -14.56 20.88 16.47
N ASN A 67 -15.37 20.78 17.53
CA ASN A 67 -16.81 20.57 17.46
C ASN A 67 -17.22 19.31 16.66
N VAL A 68 -16.44 18.23 16.78
CA VAL A 68 -16.69 16.93 16.15
C VAL A 68 -16.72 15.78 17.17
N LEU A 69 -16.91 16.10 18.46
CA LEU A 69 -16.92 15.10 19.54
C LEU A 69 -17.98 14.01 19.35
N ASP A 70 -19.13 14.36 18.79
CA ASP A 70 -20.24 13.41 18.57
C ASP A 70 -19.95 12.41 17.42
N LYS A 71 -18.83 12.58 16.70
CA LYS A 71 -18.32 11.61 15.72
C LYS A 71 -17.37 10.56 16.31
N VAL A 72 -16.99 10.70 17.58
CA VAL A 72 -16.07 9.81 18.28
C VAL A 72 -16.86 8.82 19.12
N GLU A 73 -16.82 7.55 18.71
CA GLU A 73 -17.52 6.45 19.33
C GLU A 73 -16.57 5.54 20.10
N ILE A 74 -17.05 4.94 21.18
CA ILE A 74 -16.28 4.03 22.04
C ILE A 74 -17.11 2.77 22.26
N LEU A 75 -16.50 1.61 22.05
CA LEU A 75 -17.15 0.32 22.34
C LEU A 75 -17.30 0.16 23.85
N GLY A 76 -18.51 -0.17 24.31
CA GLY A 76 -18.79 -0.46 25.71
C GLY A 76 -19.60 -1.74 25.87
N PHE A 77 -19.81 -2.17 27.11
CA PHE A 77 -20.42 -3.46 27.41
C PHE A 77 -21.70 -3.31 28.24
N VAL A 78 -22.54 -4.34 28.21
CA VAL A 78 -23.72 -4.46 29.08
C VAL A 78 -23.28 -4.76 30.53
N ASP A 79 -22.81 -3.73 31.23
CA ASP A 79 -22.16 -3.83 32.56
C ASP A 79 -22.65 -2.76 33.57
N GLY A 80 -23.91 -2.32 33.40
CA GLY A 80 -24.54 -1.31 34.24
C GLY A 80 -23.97 0.09 33.97
N PHE A 81 -23.24 0.64 34.94
CA PHE A 81 -22.62 1.96 34.83
C PHE A 81 -21.13 1.93 34.50
N THR A 82 -20.52 0.74 34.45
CA THR A 82 -19.06 0.63 34.46
C THR A 82 -18.44 1.20 33.18
N SER A 83 -18.91 0.74 32.01
CA SER A 83 -18.50 1.25 30.71
C SER A 83 -18.93 2.71 30.51
N LEU A 84 -20.14 3.08 30.91
CA LEU A 84 -20.66 4.46 30.78
C LEU A 84 -19.82 5.47 31.56
N LYS A 85 -19.48 5.18 32.82
CA LYS A 85 -18.63 6.06 33.65
C LYS A 85 -17.20 6.14 33.10
N TRP A 86 -16.70 5.06 32.50
CA TRP A 86 -15.40 5.08 31.83
C TRP A 86 -15.43 6.05 30.64
N ILE A 87 -16.45 5.94 29.78
CA ILE A 87 -16.63 6.80 28.60
C ILE A 87 -16.80 8.27 29.00
N GLU A 88 -17.64 8.55 30.01
CA GLU A 88 -17.84 9.91 30.54
C GLU A 88 -16.52 10.52 31.03
N LYS A 89 -15.75 9.77 31.83
CA LYS A 89 -14.44 10.23 32.34
C LYS A 89 -13.39 10.38 31.23
N ALA A 90 -13.51 9.60 30.16
CA ALA A 90 -12.68 9.75 28.96
C ALA A 90 -13.11 10.96 28.10
N GLY A 91 -14.22 11.62 28.43
CA GLY A 91 -14.77 12.76 27.69
C GLY A 91 -15.59 12.37 26.47
N GLY A 92 -15.93 11.09 26.29
CA GLY A 92 -16.75 10.58 25.20
C GLY A 92 -18.24 10.84 25.40
N ARG A 93 -19.01 10.78 24.30
CA ARG A 93 -20.46 11.03 24.28
C ARG A 93 -21.28 9.98 23.56
N VAL A 94 -20.62 9.04 22.86
CA VAL A 94 -21.29 8.00 22.09
C VAL A 94 -20.73 6.65 22.51
N ILE A 95 -21.63 5.73 22.86
CA ILE A 95 -21.30 4.34 23.17
C ILE A 95 -21.82 3.43 22.06
N ASN A 96 -20.94 2.57 21.57
CA ASN A 96 -21.31 1.40 20.79
C ASN A 96 -21.48 0.24 21.76
N LEU A 97 -22.72 -0.02 22.17
CA LEU A 97 -23.02 -1.00 23.22
C LEU A 97 -23.01 -2.41 22.64
N LEU A 98 -21.97 -3.18 22.99
CA LEU A 98 -21.82 -4.57 22.58
C LEU A 98 -22.82 -5.45 23.31
N CYS A 99 -23.79 -5.96 22.55
CA CYS A 99 -24.81 -6.91 22.95
C CYS A 99 -24.58 -8.25 22.21
N LYS A 100 -25.12 -9.36 22.73
CA LYS A 100 -25.04 -10.65 22.03
C LYS A 100 -26.16 -10.81 21.00
N GLY A 101 -25.78 -10.93 19.73
CA GLY A 101 -26.64 -11.12 18.57
C GLY A 101 -27.09 -12.57 18.33
N SER A 102 -26.58 -13.56 19.08
CA SER A 102 -27.03 -14.96 18.97
C SER A 102 -27.45 -15.58 20.30
N LEU A 103 -28.41 -16.52 20.22
CA LEU A 103 -28.90 -17.24 21.40
C LEU A 103 -27.78 -18.08 22.05
N ASN A 104 -26.86 -18.61 21.24
CA ASN A 104 -25.72 -19.39 21.70
C ASN A 104 -24.81 -18.57 22.62
N HIS A 105 -24.43 -17.35 22.21
CA HIS A 105 -23.61 -16.48 23.04
C HIS A 105 -24.36 -15.98 24.28
N CYS A 106 -25.66 -15.65 24.16
CA CYS A 106 -26.49 -15.32 25.32
C CYS A 106 -26.52 -16.45 26.37
N THR A 107 -26.75 -17.69 25.92
CA THR A 107 -26.97 -18.83 26.83
C THR A 107 -25.66 -19.37 27.40
N HIS A 108 -24.60 -19.44 26.61
CA HIS A 108 -23.37 -20.13 27.02
C HIS A 108 -22.27 -19.17 27.49
N GLN A 109 -22.14 -17.99 26.86
CA GLN A 109 -21.15 -17.00 27.27
C GLN A 109 -21.68 -16.11 28.39
N LEU A 110 -22.88 -15.55 28.25
CA LEU A 110 -23.48 -14.71 29.32
C LEU A 110 -24.14 -15.55 30.42
N ARG A 111 -24.57 -16.77 30.11
CA ARG A 111 -25.36 -17.63 31.02
C ARG A 111 -26.66 -16.97 31.47
N LYS A 112 -27.34 -16.32 30.52
CA LYS A 112 -28.60 -15.59 30.72
C LYS A 112 -29.68 -16.09 29.78
N THR A 113 -30.92 -15.94 30.22
CA THR A 113 -32.09 -16.03 29.36
C THR A 113 -32.18 -14.81 28.43
N PRO A 114 -32.86 -14.91 27.27
CA PRO A 114 -33.09 -13.77 26.39
C PRO A 114 -33.73 -12.56 27.11
N GLN A 115 -34.68 -12.82 28.01
CA GLN A 115 -35.40 -11.78 28.74
C GLN A 115 -34.49 -11.04 29.73
N GLU A 116 -33.61 -11.76 30.43
CA GLU A 116 -32.60 -11.14 31.30
C GLU A 116 -31.64 -10.26 30.49
N HIS A 117 -31.15 -10.77 29.36
CA HIS A 117 -30.24 -10.00 28.50
C HIS A 117 -30.91 -8.73 27.95
N ILE A 118 -32.17 -8.81 27.49
CA ILE A 118 -32.95 -7.65 27.04
C ILE A 118 -33.12 -6.63 28.17
N ALA A 119 -33.46 -7.08 29.38
CA ALA A 119 -33.63 -6.21 30.53
C ALA A 119 -32.33 -5.48 30.89
N ASP A 120 -31.20 -6.17 30.84
CA ASP A 120 -29.89 -5.57 31.10
C ASP A 120 -29.52 -4.51 30.04
N ILE A 121 -29.79 -4.77 28.76
CA ILE A 121 -29.56 -3.79 27.68
C ILE A 121 -30.40 -2.54 27.94
N LYS A 122 -31.72 -2.70 28.19
CA LYS A 122 -32.61 -1.56 28.46
C LYS A 122 -32.17 -0.75 29.67
N GLN A 123 -31.68 -1.42 30.72
CA GLN A 123 -31.15 -0.74 31.89
C GLN A 123 -29.93 0.13 31.54
N VAL A 124 -29.00 -0.36 30.72
CA VAL A 124 -27.83 0.41 30.28
C VAL A 124 -28.23 1.56 29.35
N VAL A 125 -29.19 1.35 28.45
CA VAL A 125 -29.74 2.41 27.58
C VAL A 125 -30.35 3.54 28.42
N ALA A 126 -31.17 3.21 29.42
CA ALA A 126 -31.77 4.19 30.33
C ALA A 126 -30.70 4.95 31.13
N ASN A 127 -29.67 4.25 31.61
CA ASN A 127 -28.54 4.88 32.29
C ASN A 127 -27.79 5.85 31.37
N ALA A 128 -27.50 5.46 30.13
CA ALA A 128 -26.81 6.29 29.15
C ALA A 128 -27.60 7.57 28.84
N GLN A 129 -28.93 7.48 28.66
CA GLN A 129 -29.79 8.65 28.52
C GLN A 129 -29.69 9.61 29.70
N SER A 130 -29.71 9.10 30.93
CA SER A 130 -29.59 9.92 32.13
C SER A 130 -28.25 10.66 32.23
N MET A 131 -27.22 10.14 31.54
CA MET A 131 -25.88 10.72 31.46
C MET A 131 -25.66 11.58 30.20
N GLY A 132 -26.66 11.68 29.32
CA GLY A 132 -26.54 12.39 28.03
C GLY A 132 -25.57 11.71 27.06
N ILE A 133 -25.41 10.39 27.16
CA ILE A 133 -24.59 9.57 26.26
C ILE A 133 -25.52 8.95 25.19
N THR A 134 -25.19 9.17 23.93
CA THR A 134 -25.88 8.59 22.77
C THR A 134 -25.53 7.11 22.64
N VAL A 135 -26.51 6.26 22.35
CA VAL A 135 -26.33 4.81 22.28
C VAL A 135 -26.53 4.29 20.85
N ASN A 136 -25.56 3.53 20.37
CA ASN A 136 -25.70 2.58 19.28
C ASN A 136 -25.69 1.16 19.85
N ILE A 137 -26.29 0.19 19.17
CA ILE A 137 -26.25 -1.22 19.56
C ILE A 137 -25.42 -2.00 18.56
N TYR A 138 -24.41 -2.71 19.06
CA TYR A 138 -23.60 -3.65 18.32
C TYR A 138 -24.02 -5.10 18.65
N LEU A 139 -24.62 -5.81 17.69
CA LEU A 139 -25.12 -7.17 17.88
C LEU A 139 -24.03 -8.21 17.57
N GLU A 140 -23.05 -8.38 18.44
CA GLU A 140 -21.93 -9.33 18.24
C GLU A 140 -22.45 -10.74 17.91
N ASP A 141 -21.87 -11.39 16.88
CA ASP A 141 -22.31 -12.69 16.37
C ASP A 141 -23.72 -12.69 15.73
N TRP A 142 -24.16 -11.54 15.20
CA TRP A 142 -25.45 -11.42 14.50
C TRP A 142 -25.58 -12.39 13.32
N SER A 143 -24.54 -12.63 12.52
CA SER A 143 -24.63 -13.52 11.35
C SER A 143 -25.01 -14.96 11.71
N ASN A 144 -24.40 -15.54 12.75
CA ASN A 144 -24.87 -16.84 13.28
C ASN A 144 -26.24 -16.70 13.95
N GLY A 145 -26.47 -15.59 14.65
CA GLY A 145 -27.72 -15.28 15.31
C GLY A 145 -28.92 -15.35 14.36
N ILE A 146 -28.87 -14.65 13.23
CA ILE A 146 -29.95 -14.60 12.25
C ILE A 146 -30.06 -15.91 11.46
N GLN A 147 -28.96 -16.63 11.25
CA GLN A 147 -28.95 -17.90 10.54
C GLN A 147 -29.51 -19.07 11.38
N GLN A 148 -29.17 -19.13 12.67
CA GLN A 148 -29.43 -20.29 13.52
C GLN A 148 -30.48 -20.03 14.61
N SER A 149 -30.70 -18.76 14.97
CA SER A 149 -31.58 -18.35 16.07
C SER A 149 -32.36 -17.05 15.75
N SER A 150 -32.93 -16.95 14.55
CA SER A 150 -33.60 -15.73 14.08
C SER A 150 -34.70 -15.22 15.02
N GLU A 151 -35.43 -16.11 15.69
CA GLU A 151 -36.44 -15.76 16.68
C GLU A 151 -35.86 -14.95 17.86
N TYR A 152 -34.66 -15.31 18.32
CA TYR A 152 -33.95 -14.57 19.36
C TYR A 152 -33.59 -13.15 18.87
N VAL A 153 -33.04 -13.03 17.66
CA VAL A 153 -32.71 -11.73 17.05
C VAL A 153 -33.96 -10.85 16.94
N PHE A 154 -35.06 -11.38 16.43
CA PHE A 154 -36.29 -10.61 16.28
C PHE A 154 -36.93 -10.26 17.62
N THR A 155 -36.87 -11.14 18.62
CA THR A 155 -37.35 -10.84 19.98
C THR A 155 -36.56 -9.69 20.60
N LEU A 156 -35.24 -9.69 20.42
CA LEU A 156 -34.34 -8.64 20.87
C LEU A 156 -34.69 -7.30 20.18
N MET A 157 -34.82 -7.31 18.84
CA MET A 157 -35.16 -6.12 18.06
C MET A 157 -36.56 -5.58 18.38
N ASP A 158 -37.57 -6.46 18.46
CA ASP A 158 -38.95 -6.08 18.81
C ASP A 158 -39.02 -5.40 20.19
N SER A 159 -38.15 -5.81 21.11
CA SER A 159 -38.06 -5.22 22.45
C SER A 159 -37.32 -3.89 22.49
N LEU A 160 -36.41 -3.64 21.54
CA LEU A 160 -35.49 -2.49 21.55
C LEU A 160 -35.83 -1.42 20.51
N LYS A 161 -36.68 -1.70 19.52
CA LYS A 161 -36.99 -0.78 18.41
C LYS A 161 -37.52 0.60 18.84
N ASP A 162 -38.20 0.68 19.98
CA ASP A 162 -38.80 1.91 20.51
C ASP A 162 -37.90 2.61 21.55
N GLU A 163 -36.73 2.02 21.84
CA GLU A 163 -35.72 2.61 22.71
C GLU A 163 -34.93 3.69 21.93
N PRO A 164 -34.32 4.67 22.62
CA PRO A 164 -33.58 5.81 22.07
C PRO A 164 -32.21 5.44 21.45
N ILE A 165 -32.18 4.41 20.60
CA ILE A 165 -30.99 3.89 19.96
C ILE A 165 -30.86 4.54 18.58
N VAL A 166 -29.66 5.03 18.25
CA VAL A 166 -29.43 5.73 16.98
C VAL A 166 -29.14 4.76 15.85
N HIS A 167 -28.20 3.82 16.04
CA HIS A 167 -27.83 2.80 15.05
C HIS A 167 -27.92 1.39 15.62
N PHE A 168 -28.46 0.46 14.83
CA PHE A 168 -28.39 -0.99 15.06
C PHE A 168 -27.37 -1.61 14.10
N MET A 169 -26.26 -2.08 14.64
CA MET A 169 -25.13 -2.58 13.86
C MET A 169 -25.23 -4.10 13.72
N LEU A 170 -25.15 -4.57 12.49
CA LEU A 170 -25.29 -5.97 12.08
C LEU A 170 -23.92 -6.52 11.66
N PRO A 171 -23.13 -7.09 12.59
CA PRO A 171 -21.81 -7.61 12.26
C PRO A 171 -21.89 -9.04 11.71
N ASP A 172 -21.16 -9.28 10.62
CA ASP A 172 -20.72 -10.62 10.23
C ASP A 172 -19.40 -10.93 10.94
N THR A 173 -19.48 -11.17 12.25
CA THR A 173 -18.33 -11.24 13.18
C THR A 173 -17.26 -12.25 12.77
N LEU A 174 -17.67 -13.36 12.14
CA LEU A 174 -16.76 -14.42 11.69
C LEU A 174 -16.52 -14.40 10.18
N GLY A 175 -17.06 -13.40 9.47
CA GLY A 175 -16.93 -13.26 8.02
C GLY A 175 -17.55 -14.41 7.23
N ILE A 176 -18.60 -15.06 7.78
CA ILE A 176 -19.15 -16.33 7.26
C ILE A 176 -20.23 -16.15 6.20
N LEU A 177 -20.76 -14.95 6.03
CA LEU A 177 -21.83 -14.71 5.08
C LEU A 177 -21.29 -14.66 3.65
N ASN A 178 -22.04 -15.25 2.73
CA ASN A 178 -21.88 -14.96 1.31
C ASN A 178 -22.83 -13.82 0.85
N PRO A 179 -22.65 -13.25 -0.35
CA PRO A 179 -23.44 -12.12 -0.82
C PRO A 179 -24.96 -12.36 -0.81
N ASN A 180 -25.41 -13.55 -1.23
CA ASN A 180 -26.85 -13.88 -1.25
C ASN A 180 -27.45 -13.97 0.16
N GLN A 181 -26.70 -14.54 1.10
CA GLN A 181 -27.09 -14.58 2.50
C GLN A 181 -27.13 -13.18 3.11
N THR A 182 -26.12 -12.36 2.83
CA THR A 182 -26.07 -10.96 3.27
C THR A 182 -27.30 -10.18 2.78
N ARG A 183 -27.63 -10.28 1.48
CA ARG A 183 -28.85 -9.70 0.91
C ARG A 183 -30.08 -10.16 1.68
N THR A 184 -30.26 -11.48 1.83
CA THR A 184 -31.43 -12.08 2.46
C THR A 184 -31.61 -11.59 3.90
N TYR A 185 -30.56 -11.71 4.72
CA TYR A 185 -30.63 -11.42 6.14
C TYR A 185 -30.71 -9.91 6.42
N CYS A 186 -30.02 -9.08 5.65
CA CYS A 186 -30.17 -7.62 5.79
C CYS A 186 -31.57 -7.16 5.34
N SER A 187 -32.14 -7.73 4.25
CA SER A 187 -33.51 -7.42 3.80
C SER A 187 -34.53 -7.73 4.90
N MET A 188 -34.40 -8.89 5.56
CA MET A 188 -35.27 -9.27 6.68
C MET A 188 -35.29 -8.23 7.82
N MET A 189 -34.14 -7.61 8.10
CA MET A 189 -34.02 -6.58 9.15
C MET A 189 -34.62 -5.25 8.68
N VAL A 190 -34.26 -4.79 7.48
CA VAL A 190 -34.69 -3.50 6.94
C VAL A 190 -36.20 -3.49 6.65
N GLU A 191 -36.75 -4.58 6.07
CA GLU A 191 -38.17 -4.68 5.75
C GLU A 191 -39.05 -4.76 7.00
N ARG A 192 -38.61 -5.48 8.04
CA ARG A 192 -39.37 -5.62 9.29
C ARG A 192 -39.32 -4.33 10.13
N TYR A 193 -38.21 -3.59 10.06
CA TYR A 193 -37.97 -2.40 10.87
C TYR A 193 -37.57 -1.17 10.03
N PRO A 194 -38.45 -0.70 9.13
CA PRO A 194 -38.11 0.33 8.14
C PRO A 194 -37.81 1.71 8.74
N SER A 195 -38.21 1.96 9.99
CA SER A 195 -37.90 3.21 10.70
C SER A 195 -36.55 3.21 11.40
N LEU A 196 -35.91 2.05 11.55
CA LEU A 196 -34.63 1.92 12.24
C LEU A 196 -33.46 2.21 11.27
N GLN A 197 -32.37 2.71 11.84
CA GLN A 197 -31.11 2.89 11.11
C GLN A 197 -30.23 1.68 11.35
N PHE A 198 -29.85 1.02 10.27
CA PHE A 198 -28.98 -0.15 10.31
C PHE A 198 -27.62 0.15 9.73
N ASP A 199 -26.61 -0.35 10.44
CA ASP A 199 -25.23 -0.38 9.97
C ASP A 199 -24.83 -1.84 9.69
N PHE A 200 -23.89 -2.06 8.76
CA PHE A 200 -23.34 -3.39 8.47
C PHE A 200 -21.82 -3.40 8.67
N HIS A 201 -21.33 -4.46 9.33
CA HIS A 201 -19.92 -4.63 9.69
C HIS A 201 -19.42 -5.98 9.20
N ALA A 202 -18.67 -5.98 8.10
CA ALA A 202 -18.23 -7.19 7.44
C ALA A 202 -16.77 -7.52 7.74
N HIS A 203 -16.53 -8.72 8.28
CA HIS A 203 -15.20 -9.34 8.28
C HIS A 203 -14.93 -10.06 6.95
N ASN A 204 -13.65 -10.31 6.68
CA ASN A 204 -13.17 -10.75 5.37
C ASN A 204 -12.63 -12.20 5.34
N ASP A 205 -13.08 -13.07 6.23
CA ASP A 205 -12.57 -14.44 6.40
C ASP A 205 -12.62 -15.30 5.11
N TYR A 206 -13.60 -15.07 4.23
CA TYR A 206 -13.70 -15.71 2.90
C TYR A 206 -13.43 -14.77 1.72
N ASP A 207 -12.84 -13.60 1.97
CA ASP A 207 -12.57 -12.55 0.98
C ASP A 207 -13.84 -11.99 0.30
N MET A 208 -14.98 -12.01 1.02
CA MET A 208 -16.29 -11.57 0.53
C MET A 208 -16.76 -10.25 1.14
N ALA A 209 -15.98 -9.59 2.01
CA ALA A 209 -16.46 -8.44 2.79
C ALA A 209 -17.00 -7.29 1.92
N VAL A 210 -16.29 -6.92 0.85
CA VAL A 210 -16.72 -5.84 -0.05
C VAL A 210 -17.99 -6.22 -0.83
N ALA A 211 -18.11 -7.48 -1.25
CA ALA A 211 -19.30 -7.99 -1.93
C ALA A 211 -20.51 -8.06 -0.98
N ASN A 212 -20.29 -8.45 0.28
CA ASN A 212 -21.32 -8.42 1.31
C ASN A 212 -21.78 -6.99 1.60
N VAL A 213 -20.86 -6.02 1.68
CA VAL A 213 -21.19 -4.60 1.80
C VAL A 213 -22.04 -4.12 0.60
N PHE A 214 -21.68 -4.50 -0.62
CA PHE A 214 -22.45 -4.17 -1.83
C PHE A 214 -23.91 -4.66 -1.72
N GLU A 215 -24.10 -5.92 -1.29
CA GLU A 215 -25.43 -6.51 -1.12
C GLU A 215 -26.23 -5.88 0.04
N ALA A 216 -25.57 -5.62 1.17
CA ALA A 216 -26.16 -4.97 2.34
C ALA A 216 -26.72 -3.58 1.99
N VAL A 217 -25.94 -2.77 1.27
CA VAL A 217 -26.35 -1.42 0.86
C VAL A 217 -27.52 -1.48 -0.13
N GLN A 218 -27.53 -2.43 -1.06
CA GLN A 218 -28.62 -2.57 -2.02
C GLN A 218 -29.99 -2.81 -1.37
N VAL A 219 -30.04 -3.44 -0.19
CA VAL A 219 -31.29 -3.72 0.54
C VAL A 219 -31.62 -2.66 1.60
N GLY A 220 -30.91 -1.52 1.62
CA GLY A 220 -31.27 -0.36 2.43
C GLY A 220 -30.49 -0.20 3.73
N ILE A 221 -29.36 -0.89 3.92
CA ILE A 221 -28.40 -0.56 4.97
C ILE A 221 -27.84 0.85 4.72
N GLN A 222 -27.76 1.66 5.78
CA GLN A 222 -27.48 3.10 5.70
C GLN A 222 -26.08 3.48 6.23
N GLY A 223 -25.49 2.64 7.08
CA GLY A 223 -24.12 2.79 7.57
C GLY A 223 -23.25 1.58 7.28
N ILE A 224 -21.97 1.80 6.97
CA ILE A 224 -21.00 0.73 6.73
C ILE A 224 -19.77 0.93 7.61
N HIS A 225 -19.34 -0.15 8.27
CA HIS A 225 -18.13 -0.17 9.06
C HIS A 225 -16.97 -0.66 8.19
N VAL A 226 -15.84 0.02 8.32
CA VAL A 226 -14.64 -0.23 7.51
C VAL A 226 -13.40 0.01 8.34
N THR A 227 -12.26 -0.43 7.81
CA THR A 227 -10.94 -0.02 8.32
C THR A 227 -10.02 0.42 7.20
N ILE A 228 -9.07 1.28 7.53
CA ILE A 228 -7.94 1.59 6.67
C ILE A 228 -7.15 0.31 6.43
N ASN A 229 -6.81 0.07 5.17
CA ASN A 229 -6.05 -1.10 4.70
C ASN A 229 -6.70 -2.46 4.99
N GLY A 230 -7.96 -2.52 5.46
CA GLY A 230 -8.62 -3.76 5.84
C GLY A 230 -8.02 -4.38 7.11
N LEU A 231 -7.45 -3.56 8.01
CA LEU A 231 -7.03 -4.03 9.33
C LEU A 231 -8.23 -4.60 10.13
N GLY A 232 -7.95 -5.54 11.02
CA GLY A 232 -8.92 -6.23 11.85
C GLY A 232 -8.41 -7.59 12.34
N GLU A 233 -9.24 -8.30 13.08
CA GLU A 233 -8.97 -9.68 13.46
C GLU A 233 -8.86 -10.61 12.24
N ARG A 234 -7.98 -11.61 12.30
CA ARG A 234 -7.85 -12.69 11.30
C ARG A 234 -7.56 -12.16 9.88
N ALA A 235 -8.54 -12.24 8.98
CA ALA A 235 -8.46 -11.75 7.60
C ALA A 235 -8.81 -10.25 7.48
N GLY A 236 -9.19 -9.62 8.59
CA GLY A 236 -9.49 -8.19 8.66
C GLY A 236 -10.94 -7.84 8.35
N ASN A 237 -11.17 -6.54 8.21
CA ASN A 237 -12.47 -5.94 7.90
C ASN A 237 -12.57 -5.52 6.43
N ALA A 238 -13.78 -5.12 6.01
CA ALA A 238 -13.99 -4.45 4.73
C ALA A 238 -13.05 -3.23 4.57
N PRO A 239 -12.15 -3.21 3.55
CA PRO A 239 -11.20 -2.12 3.39
C PRO A 239 -11.88 -0.85 2.86
N LEU A 240 -11.68 0.28 3.56
CA LEU A 240 -12.31 1.58 3.25
C LEU A 240 -12.18 1.96 1.77
N ALA A 241 -10.96 1.91 1.22
CA ALA A 241 -10.70 2.36 -0.15
C ALA A 241 -11.51 1.57 -1.20
N SER A 242 -11.59 0.23 -1.04
CA SER A 242 -12.40 -0.60 -1.94
C SER A 242 -13.89 -0.36 -1.78
N VAL A 243 -14.36 -0.19 -0.53
CA VAL A 243 -15.78 0.09 -0.25
C VAL A 243 -16.20 1.41 -0.86
N VAL A 244 -15.43 2.49 -0.65
CA VAL A 244 -15.74 3.83 -1.19
C VAL A 244 -15.76 3.81 -2.72
N ALA A 245 -14.73 3.25 -3.36
CA ALA A 245 -14.70 3.13 -4.81
C ALA A 245 -15.89 2.32 -5.35
N MET A 246 -16.22 1.19 -4.72
CA MET A 246 -17.38 0.38 -5.11
C MET A 246 -18.70 1.15 -4.94
N LEU A 247 -18.91 1.86 -3.83
CA LEU A 247 -20.12 2.64 -3.57
C LEU A 247 -20.32 3.73 -4.63
N HIS A 248 -19.25 4.42 -5.00
CA HIS A 248 -19.29 5.53 -5.95
C HIS A 248 -19.42 5.03 -7.40
N ASP A 249 -18.68 3.98 -7.77
CA ASP A 249 -18.54 3.58 -9.17
C ASP A 249 -19.59 2.55 -9.60
N GLN A 250 -19.99 1.65 -8.69
CA GLN A 250 -20.92 0.55 -9.01
C GLN A 250 -22.35 0.82 -8.54
N LEU A 251 -22.50 1.48 -7.39
CA LEU A 251 -23.83 1.82 -6.84
C LEU A 251 -24.22 3.28 -7.07
N HIS A 252 -23.30 4.13 -7.53
CA HIS A 252 -23.51 5.56 -7.75
C HIS A 252 -24.10 6.28 -6.53
N LEU A 253 -23.69 5.84 -5.34
CA LEU A 253 -24.09 6.42 -4.06
C LEU A 253 -23.00 7.36 -3.55
N SER A 254 -23.38 8.45 -2.91
CA SER A 254 -22.43 9.39 -2.31
C SER A 254 -22.02 9.00 -0.90
N THR A 255 -20.76 9.28 -0.56
CA THR A 255 -20.23 9.33 0.82
C THR A 255 -19.62 10.72 1.07
N ASN A 256 -19.20 11.00 2.32
CA ASN A 256 -18.47 12.22 2.65
C ASN A 256 -16.94 12.08 2.44
N ILE A 257 -16.47 10.94 1.96
CA ILE A 257 -15.03 10.63 1.92
C ILE A 257 -14.31 11.48 0.88
N ASN A 258 -13.26 12.15 1.32
CA ASN A 258 -12.32 12.88 0.47
C ASN A 258 -11.33 11.90 -0.18
N GLU A 259 -11.71 11.30 -1.30
CA GLU A 259 -10.94 10.25 -1.99
C GLU A 259 -9.47 10.58 -2.29
N PRO A 260 -9.08 11.82 -2.67
CA PRO A 260 -7.68 12.20 -2.84
C PRO A 260 -6.79 11.91 -1.62
N GLU A 261 -7.34 11.85 -0.41
CA GLU A 261 -6.59 11.58 0.82
C GLU A 261 -6.40 10.09 1.10
N LEU A 262 -7.10 9.19 0.40
CA LEU A 262 -7.10 7.75 0.69
C LEU A 262 -5.70 7.14 0.66
N ASN A 263 -4.89 7.45 -0.36
CA ASN A 263 -3.54 6.90 -0.48
C ASN A 263 -2.62 7.41 0.64
N ARG A 264 -2.70 8.70 0.98
CA ARG A 264 -1.88 9.30 2.05
C ARG A 264 -2.22 8.70 3.42
N VAL A 265 -3.50 8.59 3.74
CA VAL A 265 -3.95 7.98 5.01
C VAL A 265 -3.57 6.50 5.05
N SER A 266 -3.74 5.77 3.95
CA SER A 266 -3.36 4.37 3.81
C SER A 266 -1.87 4.15 4.10
N LYS A 267 -0.97 4.94 3.51
CA LYS A 267 0.49 4.85 3.72
C LYS A 267 0.91 5.23 5.14
N LEU A 268 0.24 6.19 5.76
CA LEU A 268 0.53 6.53 7.16
C LEU A 268 0.12 5.40 8.11
N VAL A 269 -1.06 4.81 7.91
CA VAL A 269 -1.51 3.67 8.71
C VAL A 269 -0.60 2.45 8.48
N GLU A 270 -0.11 2.20 7.27
CA GLU A 270 0.95 1.20 7.02
C GLU A 270 2.20 1.47 7.87
N ALA A 271 2.68 2.72 7.92
CA ALA A 271 3.85 3.09 8.69
C ALA A 271 3.66 2.91 10.22
N TYR A 272 2.51 3.31 10.75
CA TYR A 272 2.23 3.19 12.19
C TYR A 272 1.86 1.77 12.63
N SER A 273 1.13 1.02 11.81
CA SER A 273 0.74 -0.36 12.14
C SER A 273 1.87 -1.36 11.91
N GLY A 274 2.85 -1.03 11.07
CA GLY A 274 3.89 -1.96 10.61
C GLY A 274 3.37 -3.03 9.64
N ILE A 275 2.07 -2.98 9.27
CA ILE A 275 1.47 -3.92 8.32
C ILE A 275 1.56 -3.34 6.92
N ARG A 276 2.34 -4.01 6.06
CA ARG A 276 2.51 -3.60 4.67
C ARG A 276 1.23 -3.76 3.86
N ILE A 277 0.98 -2.79 2.99
CA ILE A 277 -0.08 -2.83 1.99
C ILE A 277 0.37 -3.81 0.90
N PRO A 278 -0.44 -4.85 0.58
CA PRO A 278 -0.15 -5.69 -0.57
C PRO A 278 -0.04 -4.84 -1.85
N PRO A 279 1.00 -5.02 -2.69
CA PRO A 279 1.18 -4.20 -3.89
C PRO A 279 -0.01 -4.26 -4.87
N ASN A 280 -0.79 -5.35 -4.85
CA ASN A 280 -1.97 -5.55 -5.65
C ASN A 280 -3.30 -5.21 -4.92
N LYS A 281 -3.25 -4.57 -3.74
CA LYS A 281 -4.46 -4.20 -3.00
C LYS A 281 -5.27 -3.17 -3.81
N PRO A 282 -6.59 -3.38 -4.05
CA PRO A 282 -7.40 -2.44 -4.83
C PRO A 282 -7.27 -1.00 -4.32
N VAL A 283 -7.22 -0.05 -5.25
CA VAL A 283 -7.12 1.40 -5.03
C VAL A 283 -5.79 1.90 -4.44
N VAL A 284 -5.25 1.25 -3.41
CA VAL A 284 -4.09 1.76 -2.65
C VAL A 284 -2.80 0.96 -2.82
N GLY A 285 -2.84 -0.21 -3.47
CA GLY A 285 -1.64 -1.01 -3.75
C GLY A 285 -0.73 -0.35 -4.78
N ASP A 286 0.59 -0.53 -4.66
CA ASP A 286 1.58 0.12 -5.54
C ASP A 286 1.39 -0.23 -7.03
N ASN A 287 0.91 -1.42 -7.35
CA ASN A 287 0.83 -1.94 -8.72
C ASN A 287 -0.52 -1.69 -9.41
N VAL A 288 -1.55 -1.20 -8.71
CA VAL A 288 -2.94 -1.23 -9.24
C VAL A 288 -3.22 -0.23 -10.34
N PHE A 289 -2.35 0.77 -10.51
CA PHE A 289 -2.42 1.75 -11.61
C PHE A 289 -1.25 1.64 -12.58
N THR A 290 -0.46 0.57 -12.49
CA THR A 290 0.73 0.35 -13.32
C THR A 290 0.38 -0.51 -14.54
N GLN A 291 0.63 0.02 -15.74
CA GLN A 291 0.41 -0.71 -16.99
C GLN A 291 1.67 -1.44 -17.44
N CYS A 292 1.70 -2.77 -17.28
CA CYS A 292 2.86 -3.59 -17.65
C CYS A 292 2.90 -4.01 -19.13
N ALA A 293 1.74 -4.11 -19.78
CA ALA A 293 1.64 -4.60 -21.15
C ALA A 293 1.62 -3.44 -22.15
N GLY A 294 2.60 -3.38 -23.05
CA GLY A 294 2.66 -2.33 -24.08
C GLY A 294 1.42 -2.23 -24.97
N ILE A 295 0.65 -3.32 -25.12
CA ILE A 295 -0.63 -3.34 -25.85
C ILE A 295 -1.72 -2.49 -25.17
N HIS A 296 -1.73 -2.40 -23.83
CA HIS A 296 -2.71 -1.60 -23.10
C HIS A 296 -2.38 -0.12 -23.22
N ALA A 297 -1.09 0.24 -23.08
CA ALA A 297 -0.63 1.61 -23.27
C ALA A 297 -0.81 2.12 -24.71
N ASP A 298 -0.59 1.27 -25.72
CA ASP A 298 -0.90 1.60 -27.12
C ASP A 298 -2.41 1.79 -27.35
N GLY A 299 -3.25 0.92 -26.77
CA GLY A 299 -4.70 1.07 -26.83
C GLY A 299 -5.20 2.35 -26.17
N ASP A 300 -4.62 2.73 -25.03
CA ASP A 300 -4.92 4.00 -24.36
C ASP A 300 -4.46 5.21 -25.17
N ALA A 301 -3.24 5.19 -25.71
CA ALA A 301 -2.72 6.28 -26.54
C ALA A 301 -3.58 6.54 -27.79
N LYS A 302 -4.22 5.49 -28.34
CA LYS A 302 -5.06 5.59 -29.54
C LYS A 302 -6.47 6.11 -29.24
N LYS A 303 -7.10 5.64 -28.16
CA LYS A 303 -8.50 5.99 -27.86
C LYS A 303 -8.94 5.73 -26.42
N ASN A 304 -8.02 5.74 -25.44
CA ASN A 304 -8.34 5.44 -24.03
C ASN A 304 -9.12 4.11 -23.87
N LEU A 305 -8.73 3.08 -24.63
CA LEU A 305 -9.50 1.82 -24.73
C LEU A 305 -9.53 1.00 -23.43
N TYR A 306 -8.55 1.19 -22.55
CA TYR A 306 -8.42 0.51 -21.26
C TYR A 306 -8.62 1.49 -20.09
N PHE A 307 -9.37 2.57 -20.35
CA PHE A 307 -9.80 3.53 -19.35
C PHE A 307 -10.81 2.90 -18.38
N ASN A 308 -10.63 3.20 -17.09
CA ASN A 308 -11.55 2.87 -16.01
C ASN A 308 -11.71 4.11 -15.12
N ASP A 309 -12.86 4.23 -14.44
CA ASP A 309 -13.18 5.32 -13.51
C ASP A 309 -12.27 5.33 -12.27
N LEU A 310 -11.53 4.24 -12.05
CA LEU A 310 -10.42 4.15 -11.12
C LEU A 310 -9.19 4.88 -11.71
N LEU A 311 -9.21 6.21 -11.67
CA LEU A 311 -8.06 7.04 -12.02
C LEU A 311 -7.12 7.19 -10.81
N PRO A 312 -5.79 7.06 -10.97
CA PRO A 312 -4.87 7.25 -9.86
C PRO A 312 -4.99 8.65 -9.23
N GLU A 313 -5.18 9.69 -10.03
CA GLU A 313 -5.27 11.08 -9.59
C GLU A 313 -6.46 11.32 -8.65
N ARG A 314 -7.56 10.59 -8.85
CA ARG A 314 -8.75 10.60 -7.98
C ARG A 314 -8.42 10.19 -6.55
N PHE A 315 -7.43 9.32 -6.38
CA PHE A 315 -7.02 8.77 -5.08
C PHE A 315 -5.71 9.37 -4.56
N GLY A 316 -5.29 10.53 -5.08
CA GLY A 316 -4.06 11.21 -4.67
C GLY A 316 -2.79 10.49 -5.11
N ARG A 317 -2.85 9.82 -6.27
CA ARG A 317 -1.73 9.08 -6.87
C ARG A 317 -1.40 9.61 -8.25
N ILE A 318 -0.24 9.22 -8.74
CA ILE A 318 0.23 9.54 -10.09
C ILE A 318 0.22 8.24 -10.90
N ARG A 319 -0.16 8.32 -12.17
CA ARG A 319 -0.07 7.16 -13.08
C ARG A 319 1.40 6.84 -13.37
N GLU A 320 1.77 5.58 -13.17
CA GLU A 320 3.11 5.07 -13.46
C GLU A 320 3.06 4.04 -14.60
N TYR A 321 4.09 4.05 -15.46
CA TYR A 321 4.21 3.12 -16.56
C TYR A 321 5.42 2.21 -16.32
N ALA A 322 5.20 0.89 -16.28
CA ALA A 322 6.30 -0.04 -15.97
C ALA A 322 7.42 0.03 -17.02
N LEU A 323 8.66 -0.11 -16.54
CA LEU A 323 9.90 -0.19 -17.32
C LEU A 323 10.56 -1.56 -17.07
N GLY A 324 10.66 -2.38 -18.10
CA GLY A 324 11.24 -3.72 -18.03
C GLY A 324 10.96 -4.55 -19.28
N LYS A 325 11.09 -5.88 -19.17
CA LYS A 325 11.01 -6.82 -20.30
C LYS A 325 9.74 -6.70 -21.15
N THR A 326 8.59 -6.41 -20.54
CA THR A 326 7.31 -6.31 -21.24
C THR A 326 6.95 -4.88 -21.67
N SER A 327 7.81 -3.92 -21.37
CA SER A 327 7.59 -2.51 -21.69
C SER A 327 7.75 -2.30 -23.19
N GLY A 328 6.63 -2.03 -23.85
CA GLY A 328 6.64 -1.59 -25.23
C GLY A 328 7.17 -0.16 -25.37
N LYS A 329 7.47 0.23 -26.61
CA LYS A 329 7.90 1.58 -26.98
C LYS A 329 6.99 2.69 -26.43
N ALA A 330 5.69 2.44 -26.33
CA ALA A 330 4.72 3.39 -25.78
C ALA A 330 4.95 3.68 -24.29
N ASN A 331 5.25 2.67 -23.47
CA ASN A 331 5.52 2.84 -22.03
C ASN A 331 6.77 3.68 -21.79
N ILE A 332 7.84 3.38 -22.53
CA ILE A 332 9.11 4.10 -22.38
C ILE A 332 8.94 5.55 -22.83
N ARG A 333 8.20 5.79 -23.93
CA ARG A 333 7.92 7.14 -24.41
C ARG A 333 7.14 7.95 -23.36
N LYS A 334 6.12 7.35 -22.73
CA LYS A 334 5.35 8.03 -21.66
C LYS A 334 6.20 8.41 -20.45
N ASN A 335 7.11 7.53 -20.03
CA ASN A 335 8.02 7.84 -18.93
C ASN A 335 9.02 8.95 -19.29
N LEU A 336 9.56 8.94 -20.52
CA LEU A 336 10.46 9.98 -21.02
C LEU A 336 9.75 11.33 -21.17
N GLU A 337 8.51 11.34 -21.70
CA GLU A 337 7.65 12.53 -21.78
C GLU A 337 7.43 13.17 -20.40
N ALA A 338 7.18 12.35 -19.37
CA ALA A 338 7.02 12.82 -18.00
C ALA A 338 8.30 13.41 -17.38
N LEU A 339 9.48 13.08 -17.94
CA LEU A 339 10.78 13.70 -17.59
C LEU A 339 11.14 14.87 -18.50
N GLY A 340 10.33 15.19 -19.52
CA GLY A 340 10.65 16.20 -20.53
C GLY A 340 11.78 15.80 -21.49
N ILE A 341 11.99 14.49 -21.69
CA ILE A 341 13.02 13.95 -22.59
C ILE A 341 12.37 13.53 -23.92
N GLU A 342 12.83 14.12 -25.02
CA GLU A 342 12.46 13.69 -26.38
C GLU A 342 13.62 12.95 -27.04
N LEU A 343 13.32 11.84 -27.72
CA LEU A 343 14.28 11.03 -28.46
C LEU A 343 13.80 10.85 -29.90
N ASP A 344 14.74 10.80 -30.85
CA ASP A 344 14.46 10.32 -32.19
C ASP A 344 14.13 8.81 -32.20
N GLU A 345 13.66 8.32 -33.34
CA GLU A 345 13.19 6.93 -33.49
C GLU A 345 14.31 5.89 -33.34
N GLU A 346 15.54 6.21 -33.72
CA GLU A 346 16.71 5.32 -33.61
C GLU A 346 17.17 5.21 -32.15
N SER A 347 17.36 6.35 -31.49
CA SER A 347 17.68 6.45 -30.06
C SER A 347 16.63 5.75 -29.20
N MET A 348 15.34 5.94 -29.54
CA MET A 348 14.23 5.29 -28.86
C MET A 348 14.27 3.76 -28.98
N HIS A 349 14.66 3.23 -30.15
CA HIS A 349 14.81 1.80 -30.35
C HIS A 349 15.93 1.21 -29.48
N LYS A 350 17.10 1.87 -29.45
CA LYS A 350 18.24 1.44 -28.62
C LYS A 350 17.91 1.49 -27.12
N VAL A 351 17.28 2.55 -26.64
CA VAL A 351 16.82 2.68 -25.24
C VAL A 351 15.83 1.57 -24.89
N THR A 352 14.90 1.26 -25.79
CA THR A 352 13.95 0.16 -25.61
C THR A 352 14.66 -1.18 -25.46
N GLN A 353 15.62 -1.48 -26.34
CA GLN A 353 16.38 -2.72 -26.29
C GLN A 353 17.16 -2.84 -24.97
N ARG A 354 17.80 -1.75 -24.52
CA ARG A 354 18.55 -1.73 -23.27
C ARG A 354 17.67 -1.99 -22.05
N ILE A 355 16.49 -1.40 -21.99
CA ILE A 355 15.53 -1.63 -20.90
C ILE A 355 15.06 -3.09 -20.87
N ILE A 356 14.86 -3.70 -22.05
CA ILE A 356 14.52 -5.13 -22.15
C ILE A 356 15.66 -6.01 -21.63
N GLU A 357 16.91 -5.73 -22.01
CA GLU A 357 18.09 -6.45 -21.52
C GLU A 357 18.24 -6.38 -20.00
N LEU A 358 18.10 -5.18 -19.43
CA LEU A 358 18.14 -4.98 -17.97
C LEU A 358 17.00 -5.78 -17.30
N GLY A 359 15.81 -5.77 -17.90
CA GLY A 359 14.66 -6.55 -17.44
C GLY A 359 14.88 -8.07 -17.52
N ASP A 360 15.53 -8.58 -18.56
CA ASP A 360 15.89 -9.99 -18.71
C ASP A 360 16.89 -10.44 -17.63
N GLN A 361 17.74 -9.52 -17.17
CA GLN A 361 18.66 -9.71 -16.04
C GLN A 361 17.97 -9.57 -14.66
N LYS A 362 16.64 -9.43 -14.62
CA LYS A 362 15.83 -9.18 -13.41
C LYS A 362 16.20 -7.89 -12.67
N GLN A 363 16.80 -6.91 -13.36
CA GLN A 363 17.03 -5.59 -12.79
C GLN A 363 15.74 -4.78 -12.85
N VAL A 364 15.46 -4.03 -11.78
CA VAL A 364 14.29 -3.15 -11.72
C VAL A 364 14.69 -1.81 -12.30
N VAL A 365 14.09 -1.44 -13.43
CA VAL A 365 14.27 -0.12 -14.05
C VAL A 365 13.17 0.80 -13.55
N THR A 366 13.54 1.96 -13.05
CA THR A 366 12.67 3.03 -12.58
C THR A 366 12.71 4.21 -13.54
N GLN A 367 11.79 5.15 -13.37
CA GLN A 367 11.78 6.38 -14.17
C GLN A 367 13.08 7.18 -13.95
N ASP A 368 13.60 7.20 -12.72
CA ASP A 368 14.84 7.90 -12.36
C ASP A 368 16.09 7.31 -13.01
N ASP A 369 16.04 6.05 -13.46
CA ASP A 369 17.13 5.39 -14.19
C ASP A 369 17.19 5.83 -15.66
N LEU A 370 16.08 6.33 -16.23
CA LEU A 370 15.98 6.63 -17.66
C LEU A 370 17.02 7.65 -18.15
N PRO A 371 17.28 8.79 -17.48
CA PRO A 371 18.31 9.74 -17.93
C PRO A 371 19.70 9.09 -18.04
N TYR A 372 20.02 8.15 -17.15
CA TYR A 372 21.29 7.43 -17.14
C TYR A 372 21.38 6.45 -18.31
N ILE A 373 20.31 5.70 -18.57
CA ILE A 373 20.21 4.79 -19.72
C ILE A 373 20.29 5.57 -21.04
N VAL A 374 19.57 6.69 -21.15
CA VAL A 374 19.59 7.56 -22.33
C VAL A 374 20.99 8.12 -22.56
N SER A 375 21.66 8.63 -21.52
CA SER A 375 23.03 9.13 -21.64
C SER A 375 24.01 8.03 -22.06
N ASP A 376 23.79 6.78 -21.62
CA ASP A 376 24.64 5.64 -21.96
C ASP A 376 24.66 5.36 -23.46
N ILE A 377 23.49 5.53 -24.10
CA ILE A 377 23.23 5.14 -25.49
C ILE A 377 23.46 6.29 -26.48
N VAL A 378 23.00 7.51 -26.17
CA VAL A 378 23.09 8.64 -27.11
C VAL A 378 24.54 9.08 -27.35
N LYS A 379 25.44 8.83 -26.38
CA LYS A 379 26.87 9.15 -26.50
C LYS A 379 27.69 8.07 -27.24
N GLU A 380 27.05 7.02 -27.77
CA GLU A 380 27.68 5.91 -28.51
C GLU A 380 27.69 6.09 -30.03
N GLU A 381 27.07 7.14 -30.58
CA GLU A 381 27.04 7.32 -32.03
C GLU A 381 28.47 7.46 -32.61
N ASN A 382 28.83 6.48 -33.46
CA ASN A 382 29.98 6.45 -34.39
C ASN A 382 31.33 5.86 -33.92
N ILE A 383 31.38 4.96 -32.93
CA ILE A 383 32.63 4.28 -32.56
C ILE A 383 32.60 2.81 -33.02
N ALA A 384 33.57 2.40 -33.84
CA ALA A 384 33.70 1.00 -34.27
C ALA A 384 34.10 0.10 -33.08
N GLU A 385 33.35 -0.98 -32.84
CA GLU A 385 33.65 -1.97 -31.81
C GLU A 385 34.78 -2.92 -32.25
N ASN A 386 36.01 -2.45 -32.15
CA ASN A 386 37.21 -3.23 -32.47
C ASN A 386 37.73 -4.03 -31.25
N VAL A 387 37.27 -3.70 -30.05
CA VAL A 387 37.70 -4.31 -28.78
C VAL A 387 36.48 -4.79 -27.99
N ARG A 388 36.45 -6.08 -27.65
CA ARG A 388 35.35 -6.72 -26.90
C ARG A 388 35.87 -7.58 -25.76
N ILE A 389 35.24 -7.50 -24.60
CA ILE A 389 35.50 -8.47 -23.52
C ILE A 389 34.60 -9.66 -23.73
N LEU A 390 35.20 -10.81 -23.99
CA LEU A 390 34.49 -12.09 -24.15
C LEU A 390 34.14 -12.68 -22.79
N ASN A 391 35.07 -12.57 -21.83
CA ASN A 391 34.86 -13.07 -20.47
C ASN A 391 35.80 -12.37 -19.48
N TYR A 392 35.37 -12.27 -18.22
CA TYR A 392 36.24 -11.88 -17.13
C TYR A 392 35.81 -12.56 -15.83
N SER A 393 36.79 -12.87 -14.97
CA SER A 393 36.55 -13.38 -13.62
C SER A 393 37.33 -12.53 -12.63
N LEU A 394 36.61 -11.94 -11.66
CA LEU A 394 37.18 -11.13 -10.60
C LEU A 394 37.00 -11.87 -9.28
N SER A 395 38.07 -12.02 -8.52
CA SER A 395 38.05 -12.64 -7.20
C SER A 395 38.55 -11.67 -6.15
N LEU A 396 37.79 -11.51 -5.08
CA LEU A 396 38.12 -10.72 -3.91
C LEU A 396 37.84 -11.59 -2.68
N ALA A 397 38.84 -11.71 -1.81
CA ALA A 397 38.71 -12.36 -0.52
C ALA A 397 39.45 -11.53 0.52
N GLN A 398 38.84 -11.34 1.69
CA GLN A 398 39.44 -10.57 2.77
C GLN A 398 40.79 -11.18 3.19
N GLY A 399 41.85 -10.37 3.18
CA GLY A 399 43.21 -10.80 3.50
C GLY A 399 44.02 -11.35 2.31
N LEU A 400 43.42 -11.46 1.12
CA LEU A 400 44.11 -11.83 -0.12
C LEU A 400 44.10 -10.65 -1.11
N LYS A 401 45.11 -10.61 -1.98
CA LYS A 401 45.13 -9.62 -3.08
C LYS A 401 44.05 -9.97 -4.11
N PRO A 402 43.21 -9.01 -4.54
CA PRO A 402 42.29 -9.18 -5.65
C PRO A 402 42.99 -9.71 -6.91
N ILE A 403 42.28 -10.58 -7.64
CA ILE A 403 42.76 -11.18 -8.90
C ILE A 403 41.72 -10.93 -9.99
N ALA A 404 42.19 -10.59 -11.19
CA ALA A 404 41.38 -10.54 -12.39
C ALA A 404 41.96 -11.48 -13.45
N ASN A 405 41.11 -12.31 -14.05
CA ASN A 405 41.39 -13.05 -15.29
C ASN A 405 40.52 -12.46 -16.39
N ILE A 406 41.10 -12.12 -17.54
CA ILE A 406 40.38 -11.51 -18.65
C ILE A 406 40.59 -12.30 -19.93
N LEU A 407 39.54 -12.37 -20.74
CA LEU A 407 39.54 -12.87 -22.11
C LEU A 407 38.96 -11.76 -22.99
N ILE A 408 39.80 -11.18 -23.85
CA ILE A 408 39.47 -10.02 -24.67
C ILE A 408 39.74 -10.32 -26.14
N GLU A 409 38.85 -9.88 -27.02
CA GLU A 409 39.02 -9.88 -28.47
C GLU A 409 39.43 -8.48 -28.92
N ILE A 410 40.51 -8.36 -29.68
CA ILE A 410 40.99 -7.10 -30.25
C ILE A 410 41.22 -7.35 -31.75
N ASN A 411 40.48 -6.63 -32.60
CA ASN A 411 40.53 -6.77 -34.06
C ASN A 411 40.35 -8.22 -34.56
N GLY A 412 39.52 -9.01 -33.87
CA GLY A 412 39.23 -10.41 -34.20
C GLY A 412 40.21 -11.45 -33.62
N GLU A 413 41.28 -11.02 -32.94
CA GLU A 413 42.23 -11.91 -32.27
C GLU A 413 41.94 -11.98 -30.77
N ILE A 414 42.05 -13.18 -30.19
CA ILE A 414 41.70 -13.44 -28.79
C ILE A 414 42.95 -13.46 -27.92
N TYR A 415 42.91 -12.70 -26.83
CA TYR A 415 43.98 -12.59 -25.84
C TYR A 415 43.47 -12.93 -24.45
N GLN A 416 44.31 -13.60 -23.66
CA GLN A 416 44.00 -13.97 -22.29
C GLN A 416 45.14 -13.59 -21.36
N GLU A 417 44.83 -12.88 -20.28
CA GLU A 417 45.81 -12.52 -19.25
C GLU A 417 45.18 -12.52 -17.86
N TYR A 418 46.04 -12.50 -16.85
CA TYR A 418 45.63 -12.34 -15.46
C TYR A 418 46.59 -11.45 -14.68
N ALA A 419 46.08 -10.78 -13.66
CA ALA A 419 46.89 -9.97 -12.77
C ALA A 419 46.29 -9.89 -11.37
N THR A 420 47.14 -9.46 -10.42
CA THR A 420 46.71 -9.09 -9.07
C THR A 420 46.78 -7.58 -8.91
N GLY A 421 45.92 -7.02 -8.07
CA GLY A 421 45.82 -5.58 -7.84
C GLY A 421 45.44 -5.23 -6.41
N ASP A 422 45.38 -3.95 -6.11
CA ASP A 422 44.94 -3.43 -4.79
C ASP A 422 43.41 -3.39 -4.69
N GLY A 423 42.73 -3.41 -5.83
CA GLY A 423 41.28 -3.59 -5.98
C GLY A 423 40.96 -4.46 -7.20
N GLN A 424 39.70 -4.88 -7.35
CA GLN A 424 39.27 -5.69 -8.50
C GLN A 424 39.47 -4.95 -9.83
N TYR A 425 39.14 -3.66 -9.87
CA TYR A 425 39.35 -2.82 -11.06
C TYR A 425 40.84 -2.62 -11.39
N ASP A 426 41.70 -2.40 -10.38
CA ASP A 426 43.15 -2.31 -10.59
C ASP A 426 43.74 -3.63 -11.10
N ALA A 427 43.30 -4.77 -10.56
CA ALA A 427 43.69 -6.08 -11.07
C ALA A 427 43.28 -6.28 -12.53
N PHE A 428 42.06 -5.85 -12.89
CA PHE A 428 41.58 -5.87 -14.27
C PHE A 428 42.44 -5.00 -15.19
N MET A 429 42.73 -3.75 -14.80
CA MET A 429 43.57 -2.83 -15.60
C MET A 429 44.98 -3.37 -15.78
N LYS A 430 45.59 -3.96 -14.75
CA LYS A 430 46.93 -4.59 -14.85
C LYS A 430 46.94 -5.77 -15.83
N ALA A 431 45.89 -6.60 -15.82
CA ALA A 431 45.78 -7.71 -16.78
C ALA A 431 45.60 -7.18 -18.20
N LEU A 432 44.78 -6.14 -18.38
CA LEU A 432 44.55 -5.47 -19.65
C LEU A 432 45.83 -4.85 -20.22
N TRP A 433 46.60 -4.15 -19.37
CA TRP A 433 47.84 -3.51 -19.80
C TRP A 433 48.92 -4.50 -20.19
N LYS A 434 49.00 -5.68 -19.56
CA LYS A 434 49.88 -6.75 -20.06
C LYS A 434 49.57 -7.13 -21.51
N ILE A 435 48.29 -7.24 -21.86
CA ILE A 435 47.89 -7.51 -23.25
C ILE A 435 48.30 -6.34 -24.15
N TYR A 436 48.01 -5.10 -23.75
CA TYR A 436 48.33 -3.92 -24.54
C TYR A 436 49.84 -3.72 -24.75
N ASP A 437 50.66 -4.01 -23.73
CA ASP A 437 52.12 -4.04 -23.81
C ASP A 437 52.60 -5.00 -24.89
N THR A 438 52.03 -6.21 -24.96
CA THR A 438 52.40 -7.19 -26.01
C THR A 438 52.03 -6.72 -27.43
N LEU A 439 51.02 -5.86 -27.54
CA LEU A 439 50.53 -5.31 -28.81
C LEU A 439 51.16 -3.95 -29.16
N GLY A 440 51.99 -3.39 -28.28
CA GLY A 440 52.55 -2.04 -28.45
C GLY A 440 51.48 -0.94 -28.52
N LYS A 441 50.36 -1.13 -27.82
CA LYS A 441 49.25 -0.16 -27.79
C LYS A 441 49.45 0.89 -26.68
N PRO A 442 48.90 2.10 -26.83
CA PRO A 442 49.07 3.17 -25.84
C PRO A 442 48.30 2.90 -24.53
N HIS A 443 48.76 3.54 -23.45
CA HIS A 443 48.16 3.47 -22.12
C HIS A 443 47.59 4.84 -21.70
N PRO A 444 46.30 5.10 -21.92
CA PRO A 444 45.67 6.30 -21.37
C PRO A 444 45.78 6.36 -19.84
N ILE A 445 46.13 7.54 -19.34
CA ILE A 445 46.26 7.81 -17.91
C ILE A 445 44.87 8.06 -17.33
N LEU A 446 44.48 7.32 -16.29
CA LEU A 446 43.27 7.60 -15.53
C LEU A 446 43.49 8.85 -14.66
N LEU A 447 42.76 9.92 -14.95
CA LEU A 447 42.82 11.18 -14.21
C LEU A 447 41.77 11.28 -13.10
N ASP A 448 40.57 10.77 -13.34
CA ASP A 448 39.44 10.84 -12.39
C ASP A 448 38.52 9.63 -12.54
N TYR A 449 37.92 9.20 -11.42
CA TYR A 449 37.05 8.03 -11.34
C TYR A 449 35.90 8.32 -10.38
N LEU A 450 34.69 8.43 -10.93
CA LEU A 450 33.49 8.77 -10.19
C LEU A 450 32.46 7.66 -10.34
N VAL A 451 31.92 7.20 -9.21
CA VAL A 451 30.83 6.23 -9.15
C VAL A 451 29.60 6.91 -8.56
N THR A 452 28.47 6.80 -9.26
CA THR A 452 27.19 7.38 -8.83
C THR A 452 26.08 6.38 -9.00
N ILE A 453 25.03 6.52 -8.19
CA ILE A 453 23.77 5.79 -8.35
C ILE A 453 22.66 6.79 -8.62
N PRO A 454 21.59 6.39 -9.33
CA PRO A 454 20.38 7.18 -9.46
C PRO A 454 19.75 7.51 -8.09
N PRO A 455 19.00 8.62 -7.98
CA PRO A 455 18.24 8.97 -6.78
C PRO A 455 17.34 7.81 -6.30
N GLY A 456 17.10 7.72 -4.99
CA GLY A 456 16.21 6.70 -4.40
C GLY A 456 16.91 5.58 -3.62
N GLY A 457 18.24 5.42 -3.75
CA GLY A 457 19.09 4.73 -2.77
C GLY A 457 18.71 3.28 -2.42
N ARG A 458 18.76 2.37 -3.40
CA ARG A 458 18.52 0.93 -3.21
C ARG A 458 19.80 0.10 -3.27
N THR A 459 19.82 -1.04 -2.58
CA THR A 459 20.97 -1.96 -2.56
C THR A 459 21.23 -2.67 -3.90
N ASP A 460 20.23 -2.68 -4.78
CA ASP A 460 20.26 -3.27 -6.12
C ASP A 460 20.11 -2.21 -7.23
N ALA A 461 20.41 -0.94 -6.92
CA ALA A 461 20.34 0.16 -7.88
C ALA A 461 21.37 0.01 -9.01
N LEU A 462 21.07 0.58 -10.17
CA LEU A 462 22.06 0.75 -11.22
C LEU A 462 23.21 1.65 -10.73
N VAL A 463 24.40 1.37 -11.23
CA VAL A 463 25.63 2.10 -10.94
C VAL A 463 26.16 2.66 -12.24
N GLN A 464 26.36 3.98 -12.26
CA GLN A 464 27.08 4.67 -13.32
C GLN A 464 28.50 4.97 -12.87
N THR A 465 29.49 4.45 -13.61
CA THR A 465 30.90 4.81 -13.44
C THR A 465 31.33 5.75 -14.56
N LEU A 466 31.86 6.92 -14.21
CA LEU A 466 32.45 7.90 -15.12
C LEU A 466 33.96 7.93 -14.91
N ILE A 467 34.74 7.76 -15.99
CA ILE A 467 36.20 7.76 -15.94
C ILE A 467 36.73 8.83 -16.88
N THR A 468 37.64 9.68 -16.37
CA THR A 468 38.35 10.69 -17.16
C THR A 468 39.73 10.14 -17.49
N TRP A 469 40.08 10.16 -18.77
CA TRP A 469 41.32 9.65 -19.33
C TRP A 469 42.12 10.77 -19.98
N ASP A 470 43.44 10.65 -19.97
CA ASP A 470 44.37 11.47 -20.76
C ASP A 470 45.21 10.55 -21.65
N LEU A 471 45.15 10.78 -22.95
CA LEU A 471 46.05 10.17 -23.92
C LEU A 471 46.77 11.27 -24.69
N ASP A 472 48.09 11.35 -24.49
CA ASP A 472 48.97 12.32 -25.16
C ASP A 472 48.50 13.79 -25.07
N GLY A 473 47.90 14.17 -23.93
CA GLY A 473 47.38 15.52 -23.66
C GLY A 473 45.91 15.72 -24.10
N ASN A 474 45.28 14.71 -24.70
CA ASN A 474 43.86 14.74 -25.03
C ASN A 474 43.03 14.14 -23.89
N VAL A 475 42.35 15.01 -23.14
CA VAL A 475 41.50 14.60 -22.03
C VAL A 475 40.09 14.29 -22.52
N PHE A 476 39.61 13.07 -22.26
CA PHE A 476 38.26 12.64 -22.61
C PHE A 476 37.61 11.81 -21.51
N LYS A 477 36.28 11.69 -21.54
CA LYS A 477 35.52 10.95 -20.55
C LYS A 477 34.78 9.78 -21.17
N THR A 478 34.75 8.66 -20.46
CA THR A 478 33.90 7.51 -20.75
C THR A 478 33.03 7.20 -19.55
N HIS A 479 31.92 6.50 -19.80
CA HIS A 479 31.03 6.06 -18.74
C HIS A 479 30.52 4.65 -19.04
N GLY A 480 30.04 3.97 -18.02
CA GLY A 480 29.38 2.68 -18.14
C GLY A 480 28.30 2.53 -17.08
N LEU A 481 27.25 1.78 -17.43
CA LEU A 481 26.08 1.53 -16.58
C LEU A 481 25.90 0.02 -16.38
N ASP A 482 25.84 -0.42 -15.12
CA ASP A 482 25.60 -1.81 -14.74
C ASP A 482 25.00 -1.90 -13.32
N GLY A 483 24.50 -3.06 -12.91
CA GLY A 483 24.08 -3.29 -11.52
C GLY A 483 25.28 -3.51 -10.58
N ASP A 484 26.45 -3.86 -11.13
CA ASP A 484 27.70 -3.97 -10.37
C ASP A 484 28.66 -2.79 -10.69
N GLN A 485 29.19 -2.17 -9.64
CA GLN A 485 30.10 -1.01 -9.78
C GLN A 485 31.38 -1.31 -10.57
N THR A 486 31.91 -2.53 -10.48
CA THR A 486 33.14 -2.94 -11.16
C THR A 486 32.84 -3.28 -12.62
N ALA A 487 31.71 -3.93 -12.89
CA ALA A 487 31.22 -4.16 -14.25
C ALA A 487 30.94 -2.83 -14.97
N ALA A 488 30.32 -1.86 -14.30
CA ALA A 488 30.10 -0.51 -14.84
C ALA A 488 31.43 0.17 -15.20
N ALA A 489 32.46 0.00 -14.36
CA ALA A 489 33.81 0.50 -14.62
C ALA A 489 34.46 -0.18 -15.83
N ILE A 490 34.39 -1.51 -15.91
CA ILE A 490 34.92 -2.28 -17.06
C ILE A 490 34.26 -1.84 -18.37
N LYS A 491 32.95 -1.60 -18.37
CA LYS A 491 32.23 -1.04 -19.53
C LYS A 491 32.76 0.35 -19.90
N ALA A 492 32.93 1.23 -18.91
CA ALA A 492 33.53 2.55 -19.15
C ALA A 492 34.94 2.44 -19.76
N THR A 493 35.75 1.48 -19.31
CA THR A 493 37.08 1.19 -19.87
C THR A 493 36.98 0.67 -21.29
N LEU A 494 36.09 -0.28 -21.58
CA LEU A 494 35.87 -0.77 -22.94
C LEU A 494 35.51 0.34 -23.93
N LYS A 495 34.67 1.30 -23.51
CA LYS A 495 34.38 2.48 -24.34
C LYS A 495 35.62 3.34 -24.59
N MET A 496 36.57 3.37 -23.66
CA MET A 496 37.85 4.05 -23.86
C MET A 496 38.72 3.27 -24.86
N LEU A 497 38.82 1.95 -24.73
CA LEU A 497 39.63 1.11 -25.62
C LEU A 497 39.15 1.18 -27.08
N ASN A 498 37.84 1.30 -27.30
CA ASN A 498 37.28 1.46 -28.64
C ASN A 498 37.43 2.87 -29.22
N ARG A 499 37.83 3.87 -28.41
CA ARG A 499 38.09 5.24 -28.88
C ARG A 499 39.54 5.49 -29.28
N ILE A 500 40.46 4.58 -28.97
CA ILE A 500 41.92 4.78 -29.10
C ILE A 500 42.58 3.85 -30.11
#